data_AF-A0A1H4AH46-F1
#
_entry.id   AF-A0A1H4AH46-F1
#
_cell.length_a   1.000
_cell.length_b   1.000
_cell.length_c   1.000
_cell.angle_alpha   90.00
_cell.angle_beta   90.00
_cell.angle_gamma   90.00
#
_symmetry.space_group_name_H-M   'P 1'
#
loop_
_entity.id
_entity.type
_entity.pdbx_description
1 polymer ?
#
loop_
_entity_poly.entity_id
_entity_poly.type
_entity_poly.pdbx_seq_one_letter_code
_entity_poly.pdbx_strand_id
1 'polypeptide(L)'
;MKKPLLTLCMTILLVIGFTGFAAAVPFGGVEFPGGAESFADAVVDYTPVTYGPSNQYPASQDPQAALGIPDYTSGADDYVTLGPGGSLTLQFTDNSLSGSGDNGLDLWIFEIGGDVEDTFVWISKDNTTWSNVGKVGGSTSGIDIDAYGFGILDRFSYVRLQDDPNEGQGLGAGTTAGADIDAVGAISSAPPVVPDPPVAPVPEPATILLLGSGLLGLSWYGRKRKKA
;
A
#
# COMPACT_ATOMS: atom_id res chain seq x y z
N MET A 1 53.48 -47.08 -16.96
CA MET A 1 52.56 -46.00 -17.38
C MET A 1 51.43 -45.91 -16.35
N LYS A 2 51.48 -44.93 -15.44
CA LYS A 2 50.43 -44.69 -14.43
C LYS A 2 49.78 -43.35 -14.79
N LYS A 3 48.47 -43.34 -15.07
CA LYS A 3 47.70 -42.11 -15.29
C LYS A 3 47.21 -41.59 -13.92
N PRO A 4 47.44 -40.32 -13.53
CA PRO A 4 46.82 -39.80 -12.33
C PRO A 4 45.38 -39.38 -12.66
N LEU A 5 44.45 -39.89 -11.85
CA LEU A 5 43.03 -39.54 -11.85
C LEU A 5 42.88 -38.18 -11.17
N LEU A 6 42.47 -37.17 -11.94
CA LEU A 6 42.19 -35.82 -11.43
C LEU A 6 40.76 -35.80 -10.89
N THR A 7 40.60 -35.91 -9.57
CA THR A 7 39.31 -35.78 -8.89
C THR A 7 38.93 -34.31 -8.80
N LEU A 8 37.91 -33.91 -9.57
CA LEU A 8 37.30 -32.58 -9.53
C LEU A 8 36.30 -32.53 -8.35
N CYS A 9 36.72 -31.98 -7.21
CA CYS A 9 35.79 -31.60 -6.14
C CYS A 9 35.05 -30.33 -6.56
N MET A 10 33.79 -30.47 -6.98
CA MET A 10 32.89 -29.35 -7.22
C MET A 10 32.26 -28.95 -5.88
N THR A 11 32.79 -27.90 -5.26
CA THR A 11 32.23 -27.32 -4.03
C THR A 11 30.93 -26.58 -4.38
N ILE A 12 29.80 -27.11 -3.94
CA ILE A 12 28.52 -26.41 -3.96
C ILE A 12 28.52 -25.44 -2.78
N LEU A 13 28.61 -24.14 -3.07
CA LEU A 13 28.47 -23.08 -2.07
C LEU A 13 26.97 -22.88 -1.81
N LEU A 14 26.45 -23.50 -0.76
CA LEU A 14 25.09 -23.30 -0.29
C LEU A 14 25.01 -21.95 0.43
N VAL A 15 24.49 -20.92 -0.24
CA VAL A 15 24.16 -19.64 0.40
C VAL A 15 22.88 -19.85 1.19
N ILE A 16 23.01 -20.13 2.49
CA ILE A 16 21.88 -20.09 3.43
C ILE A 16 21.64 -18.60 3.72
N GLY A 17 20.65 -18.01 3.05
CA GLY A 17 20.14 -16.70 3.45
C GLY A 17 19.54 -16.80 4.85
N PHE A 18 20.14 -16.14 5.83
CA PHE A 18 19.49 -15.90 7.11
C PHE A 18 18.36 -14.89 6.88
N THR A 19 17.13 -15.37 6.71
CA THR A 19 15.96 -14.53 6.98
C THR A 19 15.83 -14.48 8.50
N GLY A 20 16.33 -13.42 9.12
CA GLY A 20 15.98 -13.14 10.51
C GLY A 20 14.48 -12.92 10.58
N PHE A 21 13.75 -13.81 11.24
CA PHE A 21 12.42 -13.47 11.70
C PHE A 21 12.62 -12.38 12.76
N ALA A 22 12.32 -11.14 12.42
CA ALA A 22 12.11 -10.12 13.44
C ALA A 22 11.04 -10.67 14.38
N ALA A 23 11.33 -10.70 15.69
CA ALA A 23 10.30 -11.04 16.65
C ALA A 23 9.19 -9.99 16.49
N ALA A 24 7.94 -10.43 16.45
CA ALA A 24 6.82 -9.49 16.44
C ALA A 24 6.99 -8.52 17.61
N VAL A 25 6.98 -7.22 17.29
CA VAL A 25 7.10 -6.15 18.27
C VAL A 25 5.69 -5.60 18.46
N PRO A 26 5.16 -5.60 19.70
CA PRO A 26 3.88 -4.98 19.94
C PRO A 26 4.01 -3.45 19.89
N PHE A 27 3.18 -2.82 19.07
CA PHE A 27 3.02 -1.36 19.00
C PHE A 27 1.61 -1.02 19.46
N GLY A 28 1.48 -0.19 20.49
CA GLY A 28 0.19 0.12 21.13
C GLY A 28 -0.65 -1.10 21.54
N GLY A 29 0.01 -2.24 21.84
CA GLY A 29 -0.65 -3.49 22.23
C GLY A 29 -1.05 -4.42 21.08
N VAL A 30 -0.70 -4.08 19.83
CA VAL A 30 -0.95 -4.90 18.63
C VAL A 30 0.37 -5.44 18.08
N GLU A 31 0.38 -6.73 17.75
CA GLU A 31 1.55 -7.42 17.22
C GLU A 31 1.71 -7.17 15.71
N PHE A 32 2.88 -6.70 15.29
CA PHE A 32 3.24 -6.55 13.88
C PHE A 32 4.38 -7.51 13.55
N PRO A 33 4.12 -8.60 12.80
CA PRO A 33 5.16 -9.56 12.40
C PRO A 33 6.30 -8.92 11.60
N GLY A 34 6.02 -7.85 10.85
CA GLY A 34 7.01 -7.07 10.10
C GLY A 34 7.80 -6.08 10.96
N GLY A 35 7.43 -5.86 12.22
CA GLY A 35 8.03 -4.85 13.09
C GLY A 35 7.78 -3.44 12.56
N ALA A 36 8.79 -2.56 12.68
CA ALA A 36 8.68 -1.17 12.23
C ALA A 36 8.47 -1.02 10.71
N GLU A 37 8.89 -2.01 9.91
CA GLU A 37 8.70 -2.06 8.45
C GLU A 37 7.22 -2.34 8.07
N SER A 38 6.33 -2.53 9.04
CA SER A 38 4.88 -2.67 8.78
C SER A 38 4.17 -1.33 8.53
N PHE A 39 4.83 -0.21 8.80
CA PHE A 39 4.18 1.10 8.86
C PHE A 39 4.33 1.92 7.58
N ALA A 40 3.37 2.80 7.34
CA ALA A 40 3.43 3.72 6.22
C ALA A 40 4.60 4.71 6.39
N ASP A 41 5.28 5.01 5.29
CA ASP A 41 6.58 5.70 5.27
C ASP A 41 6.62 6.91 4.32
N ALA A 42 5.50 7.19 3.63
CA ALA A 42 5.36 8.36 2.78
C ALA A 42 3.95 8.95 2.82
N VAL A 43 3.88 10.29 2.80
CA VAL A 43 2.63 11.04 2.61
C VAL A 43 2.44 11.29 1.11
N VAL A 44 1.25 10.97 0.60
CA VAL A 44 0.87 11.17 -0.79
C VAL A 44 0.00 12.41 -0.96
N ASP A 45 -0.98 12.57 -0.08
CA ASP A 45 -1.90 13.72 -0.08
C ASP A 45 -2.41 13.99 1.33
N TYR A 46 -2.64 15.26 1.66
CA TYR A 46 -3.22 15.69 2.92
C TYR A 46 -4.12 16.90 2.67
N THR A 47 -5.41 16.74 2.96
CA THR A 47 -6.43 17.77 2.78
C THR A 47 -7.20 17.94 4.09
N PRO A 48 -6.66 18.71 5.06
CA PRO A 48 -7.33 18.92 6.33
C PRO A 48 -8.52 19.88 6.21
N VAL A 49 -9.47 19.74 7.13
CA VAL A 49 -10.60 20.68 7.28
C VAL A 49 -10.52 21.40 8.62
N THR A 50 -10.13 22.68 8.59
CA THR A 50 -10.06 23.52 9.79
C THR A 50 -11.37 24.29 9.97
N TYR A 51 -12.09 24.11 11.10
CA TYR A 51 -13.28 24.92 11.45
C TYR A 51 -12.99 25.99 12.50
N GLY A 52 -13.45 27.22 12.28
CA GLY A 52 -13.34 28.34 13.23
C GLY A 52 -12.01 29.09 13.15
N PRO A 53 -11.62 29.91 14.16
CA PRO A 53 -10.32 30.60 14.19
C PRO A 53 -9.11 29.65 14.35
N SER A 54 -9.27 28.37 13.99
CA SER A 54 -8.42 27.20 14.23
C SER A 54 -7.19 27.08 13.35
N ASN A 55 -6.55 28.22 13.04
CA ASN A 55 -5.09 28.28 12.92
C ASN A 55 -4.40 27.98 14.29
N GLN A 56 -5.05 27.24 15.20
CA GLN A 56 -4.66 27.09 16.60
C GLN A 56 -3.75 25.89 16.86
N TYR A 57 -3.63 24.94 15.93
CA TYR A 57 -2.73 23.79 16.06
C TYR A 57 -1.94 23.53 14.77
N PRO A 58 -1.10 24.49 14.32
CA PRO A 58 -0.24 24.27 13.16
C PRO A 58 0.75 23.10 13.37
N ALA A 59 1.02 22.74 14.63
CA ALA A 59 1.91 21.63 14.96
C ALA A 59 1.25 20.28 14.65
N SER A 60 -0.04 20.09 14.98
CA SER A 60 -0.84 18.90 14.63
C SER A 60 -1.33 18.90 13.17
N GLN A 61 -0.75 19.72 12.30
CA GLN A 61 -1.04 19.76 10.86
C GLN A 61 0.14 19.31 10.02
N ASP A 62 1.15 18.69 10.63
CA ASP A 62 2.23 18.04 9.91
C ASP A 62 1.83 16.60 9.56
N PRO A 63 1.51 16.28 8.29
CA PRO A 63 1.15 14.91 7.93
C PRO A 63 2.33 13.93 8.04
N GLN A 64 3.58 14.41 8.20
CA GLN A 64 4.72 13.54 8.48
C GLN A 64 4.62 12.88 9.86
N ALA A 65 3.84 13.45 10.79
CA ALA A 65 3.63 12.89 12.12
C ALA A 65 2.82 11.58 12.12
N ALA A 66 2.24 11.17 10.98
CA ALA A 66 1.56 9.88 10.82
C ALA A 66 2.45 8.76 10.26
N LEU A 67 3.76 9.02 10.06
CA LEU A 67 4.68 8.09 9.41
C LEU A 67 5.48 7.27 10.43
N GLY A 68 5.75 6.01 10.09
CA GLY A 68 6.52 5.11 10.93
C GLY A 68 5.70 4.52 12.08
N ILE A 69 6.40 4.07 13.12
CA ILE A 69 5.78 3.45 14.30
C ILE A 69 5.02 4.50 15.11
N PRO A 70 3.94 4.11 15.82
CA PRO A 70 3.27 5.04 16.74
C PRO A 70 4.24 5.51 17.81
N ASP A 71 4.40 6.82 17.94
CA ASP A 71 5.34 7.45 18.86
C ASP A 71 4.71 8.57 19.70
N TYR A 72 3.39 8.77 19.59
CA TYR A 72 2.66 9.75 20.39
C TYR A 72 3.03 9.71 21.87
N THR A 73 3.42 10.89 22.37
CA THR A 73 3.59 11.14 23.80
C THR A 73 2.58 12.16 24.31
N SER A 74 2.00 11.92 25.49
CA SER A 74 0.96 12.79 26.04
C SER A 74 1.44 14.24 26.18
N GLY A 75 0.77 15.14 25.46
CA GLY A 75 1.10 16.57 25.44
C GLY A 75 2.15 16.99 24.40
N ALA A 76 2.58 16.08 23.52
CA ALA A 76 3.36 16.39 22.33
C ALA A 76 2.47 16.47 21.08
N ASP A 77 3.02 17.06 20.01
CA ASP A 77 2.37 17.22 18.70
C ASP A 77 2.84 16.13 17.71
N ASP A 78 3.03 14.91 18.21
CA ASP A 78 3.50 13.74 17.46
C ASP A 78 2.31 12.99 16.82
N TYR A 79 1.41 13.74 16.17
CA TYR A 79 0.23 13.24 15.47
C TYR A 79 -0.28 14.28 14.47
N VAL A 80 -1.15 13.88 13.53
CA VAL A 80 -1.81 14.78 12.58
C VAL A 80 -3.34 14.76 12.73
N THR A 81 -3.94 15.94 12.85
CA THR A 81 -5.39 16.14 12.87
C THR A 81 -5.93 16.25 11.44
N LEU A 82 -6.97 15.48 11.12
CA LEU A 82 -7.65 15.58 9.83
C LEU A 82 -8.63 16.76 9.79
N GLY A 83 -9.33 17.01 10.89
CA GLY A 83 -10.46 17.93 10.88
C GLY A 83 -11.74 17.25 10.35
N PRO A 84 -12.94 17.78 10.66
CA PRO A 84 -14.20 17.17 10.26
C PRO A 84 -14.34 17.02 8.74
N GLY A 85 -14.30 15.79 8.23
CA GLY A 85 -14.31 15.49 6.80
C GLY A 85 -12.97 15.63 6.07
N GLY A 86 -11.89 15.97 6.77
CA GLY A 86 -10.55 16.04 6.22
C GLY A 86 -9.96 14.67 5.92
N SER A 87 -8.91 14.63 5.11
CA SER A 87 -8.34 13.37 4.62
C SER A 87 -6.82 13.34 4.60
N LEU A 88 -6.28 12.13 4.73
CA LEU A 88 -4.86 11.80 4.63
C LEU A 88 -4.69 10.57 3.76
N THR A 89 -3.80 10.64 2.78
CA THR A 89 -3.37 9.49 1.98
C THR A 89 -1.91 9.18 2.27
N LEU A 90 -1.68 7.96 2.74
CA LEU A 90 -0.36 7.43 3.09
C LEU A 90 0.03 6.32 2.11
N GLN A 91 1.33 6.09 2.00
CA GLN A 91 1.93 5.05 1.19
C GLN A 91 2.89 4.18 2.01
N PHE A 92 2.90 2.91 1.64
CA PHE A 92 3.87 1.88 1.96
C PHE A 92 4.86 1.79 0.78
N THR A 93 6.08 2.31 0.92
CA THR A 93 7.08 2.31 -0.18
C THR A 93 7.99 1.08 -0.18
N ASP A 94 8.27 0.51 0.99
CA ASP A 94 9.13 -0.67 1.17
C ASP A 94 8.39 -1.94 1.62
N ASN A 95 7.08 -1.83 1.85
CA ASN A 95 6.17 -2.95 2.09
C ASN A 95 4.81 -2.73 1.37
N SER A 96 3.79 -3.49 1.75
CA SER A 96 2.41 -3.32 1.29
C SER A 96 1.43 -4.00 2.23
N LEU A 97 0.20 -3.49 2.33
CA LEU A 97 -0.91 -4.16 3.01
C LEU A 97 -1.40 -5.36 2.20
N SER A 98 -1.64 -6.49 2.86
CA SER A 98 -2.19 -7.72 2.27
C SER A 98 -3.29 -8.30 3.16
N GLY A 99 -4.16 -9.16 2.61
CA GLY A 99 -5.06 -9.95 3.45
C GLY A 99 -4.28 -11.08 4.16
N SER A 100 -4.77 -11.53 5.29
CA SER A 100 -4.19 -12.63 6.08
C SER A 100 -4.74 -14.00 5.66
N GLY A 101 -5.91 -14.02 5.01
CA GLY A 101 -6.61 -15.25 4.62
C GLY A 101 -7.44 -15.87 5.76
N ASP A 102 -7.61 -15.15 6.87
CA ASP A 102 -8.49 -15.51 7.97
C ASP A 102 -9.34 -14.30 8.43
N ASN A 103 -9.90 -14.32 9.64
CA ASN A 103 -10.74 -13.23 10.15
C ASN A 103 -9.94 -12.28 11.09
N GLY A 104 -8.62 -12.35 11.02
CA GLY A 104 -7.71 -11.46 11.72
C GLY A 104 -7.74 -10.06 11.14
N LEU A 105 -7.29 -9.07 11.92
CA LEU A 105 -7.15 -7.72 11.42
C LEU A 105 -5.87 -7.63 10.59
N ASP A 106 -5.96 -6.96 9.44
CA ASP A 106 -4.85 -6.81 8.49
C ASP A 106 -4.26 -5.40 8.52
N LEU A 107 -5.09 -4.40 8.83
CA LEU A 107 -4.73 -3.00 8.91
C LEU A 107 -5.05 -2.48 10.31
N TRP A 108 -4.22 -1.57 10.80
CA TRP A 108 -4.44 -0.89 12.07
C TRP A 108 -4.15 0.60 11.95
N ILE A 109 -5.03 1.42 12.53
CA ILE A 109 -4.92 2.87 12.60
C ILE A 109 -4.72 3.25 14.06
N PHE A 110 -3.60 3.93 14.33
CA PHE A 110 -3.31 4.53 15.62
C PHE A 110 -3.88 5.95 15.62
N GLU A 111 -4.90 6.13 16.45
CA GLU A 111 -5.59 7.38 16.66
C GLU A 111 -5.44 7.79 18.11
N ILE A 112 -5.24 9.09 18.33
CA ILE A 112 -5.09 9.72 19.63
C ILE A 112 -6.38 10.44 20.00
N GLY A 113 -6.69 10.46 21.28
CA GLY A 113 -7.93 11.07 21.77
C GLY A 113 -8.92 10.01 22.24
N GLY A 114 -9.85 10.45 23.07
CA GLY A 114 -10.88 9.59 23.66
C GLY A 114 -12.26 9.75 23.02
N ASP A 115 -12.37 10.67 22.07
CA ASP A 115 -13.60 10.89 21.34
C ASP A 115 -13.77 9.80 20.27
N VAL A 116 -15.02 9.45 20.02
CA VAL A 116 -15.40 8.43 19.03
C VAL A 116 -15.66 9.19 17.74
N GLU A 117 -14.62 9.30 16.91
CA GLU A 117 -14.63 10.00 15.62
C GLU A 117 -14.39 9.00 14.49
N ASP A 118 -15.47 8.56 13.86
CA ASP A 118 -15.36 7.52 12.85
C ASP A 118 -14.52 7.99 11.66
N THR A 119 -13.63 7.12 11.20
CA THR A 119 -12.76 7.38 10.05
C THR A 119 -13.02 6.35 8.97
N PHE A 120 -13.45 6.82 7.80
CA PHE A 120 -13.58 5.98 6.61
C PHE A 120 -12.22 5.59 6.04
N VAL A 121 -12.11 4.35 5.57
CA VAL A 121 -10.84 3.78 5.09
C VAL A 121 -10.98 3.25 3.67
N TRP A 122 -10.04 3.63 2.83
CA TRP A 122 -9.86 3.07 1.48
C TRP A 122 -8.44 2.59 1.28
N ILE A 123 -8.30 1.59 0.41
CA ILE A 123 -7.01 1.02 0.02
C ILE A 123 -6.85 1.05 -1.50
N SER A 124 -5.62 1.19 -1.97
CA SER A 124 -5.30 1.21 -3.40
C SER A 124 -3.97 0.55 -3.70
N LYS A 125 -3.88 -0.06 -4.90
CA LYS A 125 -2.63 -0.58 -5.46
C LYS A 125 -1.83 0.50 -6.20
N ASP A 126 -2.52 1.51 -6.73
CA ASP A 126 -1.99 2.42 -7.76
C ASP A 126 -2.28 3.92 -7.53
N ASN A 127 -2.88 4.28 -6.39
CA ASN A 127 -3.30 5.65 -6.03
C ASN A 127 -4.38 6.25 -6.96
N THR A 128 -5.00 5.46 -7.84
CA THR A 128 -6.03 5.90 -8.78
C THR A 128 -7.34 5.13 -8.63
N THR A 129 -7.26 3.83 -8.41
CA THR A 129 -8.41 2.95 -8.19
C THR A 129 -8.49 2.61 -6.71
N TRP A 130 -9.62 2.93 -6.07
CA TRP A 130 -9.78 2.84 -4.62
C TRP A 130 -10.88 1.85 -4.24
N SER A 131 -10.58 0.99 -3.28
CA SER A 131 -11.53 0.08 -2.65
C SER A 131 -11.89 0.60 -1.27
N ASN A 132 -13.18 0.79 -0.98
CA ASN A 132 -13.65 1.10 0.37
C ASN A 132 -13.63 -0.18 1.22
N VAL A 133 -13.02 -0.10 2.41
CA VAL A 133 -12.91 -1.23 3.37
C VAL A 133 -13.55 -0.89 4.72
N GLY A 134 -14.57 -0.03 4.70
CA GLY A 134 -15.37 0.32 5.84
C GLY A 134 -14.89 1.58 6.57
N LYS A 135 -15.16 1.61 7.88
CA LYS A 135 -14.76 2.67 8.79
C LYS A 135 -14.26 2.08 10.11
N VAL A 136 -13.34 2.79 10.76
CA VAL A 136 -12.98 2.55 12.16
C VAL A 136 -13.76 3.51 13.04
N GLY A 137 -14.24 3.04 14.19
CA GLY A 137 -15.21 3.76 15.04
C GLY A 137 -14.60 4.80 15.98
N GLY A 138 -13.56 5.50 15.57
CA GLY A 138 -12.72 6.32 16.46
C GLY A 138 -11.93 5.48 17.48
N SER A 139 -10.93 6.09 18.11
CA SER A 139 -9.92 5.39 18.92
C SER A 139 -9.11 4.36 18.11
N THR A 140 -7.88 4.09 18.57
CA THR A 140 -6.97 3.13 17.94
C THR A 140 -7.66 1.78 17.64
N SER A 141 -7.77 1.40 16.36
CA SER A 141 -8.62 0.30 15.87
C SER A 141 -8.15 -0.25 14.51
N GLY A 142 -8.69 -1.39 14.07
CA GLY A 142 -8.23 -2.08 12.86
C GLY A 142 -9.32 -2.65 11.97
N ILE A 143 -8.90 -3.08 10.77
CA ILE A 143 -9.75 -3.60 9.70
C ILE A 143 -9.21 -4.96 9.23
N ASP A 144 -10.09 -5.95 9.20
CA ASP A 144 -9.97 -7.20 8.43
C ASP A 144 -10.39 -6.90 6.98
N ILE A 145 -9.43 -6.96 6.03
CA ILE A 145 -9.70 -6.72 4.61
C ILE A 145 -10.09 -7.99 3.86
N ASP A 146 -9.88 -9.18 4.44
CA ASP A 146 -10.42 -10.44 3.94
C ASP A 146 -11.95 -10.41 3.92
N ALA A 147 -12.58 -9.76 4.89
CA ALA A 147 -14.03 -9.50 4.92
C ALA A 147 -14.55 -8.70 3.70
N TYR A 148 -13.66 -8.01 2.98
CA TYR A 148 -13.96 -7.25 1.76
C TYR A 148 -13.53 -7.98 0.48
N GLY A 149 -13.06 -9.23 0.62
CA GLY A 149 -12.68 -10.10 -0.49
C GLY A 149 -11.22 -9.98 -0.94
N PHE A 150 -10.35 -9.36 -0.13
CA PHE A 150 -8.93 -9.23 -0.42
C PHE A 150 -8.12 -10.26 0.37
N GLY A 151 -7.43 -11.15 -0.33
CA GLY A 151 -6.69 -12.24 0.31
C GLY A 151 -5.17 -12.07 0.29
N ILE A 152 -4.47 -13.14 0.64
CA ILE A 152 -2.99 -13.21 0.73
C ILE A 152 -2.21 -12.89 -0.56
N LEU A 153 -2.90 -12.80 -1.70
CA LEU A 153 -2.29 -12.43 -2.99
C LEU A 153 -2.51 -10.96 -3.36
N ASP A 154 -3.43 -10.29 -2.66
CA ASP A 154 -3.69 -8.88 -2.86
C ASP A 154 -2.65 -8.04 -2.09
N ARG A 155 -2.21 -6.96 -2.72
CA ARG A 155 -1.20 -6.05 -2.19
C ARG A 155 -1.61 -4.62 -2.48
N PHE A 156 -1.61 -3.78 -1.46
CA PHE A 156 -2.02 -2.38 -1.54
C PHE A 156 -0.89 -1.52 -1.00
N SER A 157 -0.41 -0.59 -1.84
CA SER A 157 0.62 0.37 -1.44
C SER A 157 0.05 1.61 -0.76
N TYR A 158 -1.26 1.84 -0.84
CA TYR A 158 -1.85 3.10 -0.38
C TYR A 158 -3.02 2.86 0.55
N VAL A 159 -3.11 3.68 1.59
CA VAL A 159 -4.25 3.79 2.49
C VAL A 159 -4.70 5.24 2.49
N ARG A 160 -6.00 5.46 2.38
CA ARG A 160 -6.62 6.77 2.54
C ARG A 160 -7.56 6.73 3.72
N LEU A 161 -7.41 7.71 4.60
CA LEU A 161 -8.28 7.99 5.73
C LEU A 161 -9.08 9.24 5.43
N GLN A 162 -10.35 9.23 5.78
CA GLN A 162 -11.19 10.43 5.80
C GLN A 162 -12.05 10.40 7.04
N ASP A 163 -11.99 11.47 7.83
CA ASP A 163 -12.86 11.66 8.97
C ASP A 163 -14.35 11.73 8.53
N ASP A 164 -15.27 11.16 9.31
CA ASP A 164 -16.72 11.32 9.09
C ASP A 164 -17.19 12.68 9.61
N PRO A 165 -17.54 13.64 8.73
CA PRO A 165 -17.93 14.99 9.16
C PRO A 165 -19.26 15.03 9.95
N ASN A 166 -19.96 13.90 10.09
CA ASN A 166 -21.23 13.80 10.80
C ASN A 166 -21.12 13.13 12.18
N GLU A 167 -19.94 12.60 12.54
CA GLU A 167 -19.67 11.97 13.83
C GLU A 167 -18.55 12.76 14.58
N GLY A 168 -18.32 12.47 15.86
CA GLY A 168 -17.58 13.39 16.74
C GLY A 168 -18.43 14.58 17.21
N GLN A 169 -18.07 15.20 18.34
CA GLN A 169 -18.85 16.29 18.95
C GLN A 169 -18.93 17.50 18.00
N GLY A 170 -19.97 17.58 17.17
CA GLY A 170 -20.13 18.64 16.17
C GLY A 170 -19.91 20.04 16.76
N LEU A 171 -18.87 20.74 16.28
CA LEU A 171 -18.57 22.16 16.51
C LEU A 171 -18.68 22.65 17.98
N GLY A 172 -18.59 21.74 18.95
CA GLY A 172 -19.07 21.97 20.32
C GLY A 172 -17.99 21.71 21.37
N ALA A 173 -17.15 22.72 21.61
CA ALA A 173 -16.35 22.92 22.83
C ALA A 173 -15.20 21.92 23.14
N GLY A 174 -14.61 21.26 22.14
CA GLY A 174 -13.35 20.49 22.23
C GLY A 174 -12.27 21.04 21.29
N THR A 175 -10.99 20.84 21.63
CA THR A 175 -9.83 21.58 21.07
C THR A 175 -9.24 21.03 19.77
N THR A 176 -9.54 19.80 19.36
CA THR A 176 -9.32 19.26 18.02
C THR A 176 -10.62 18.54 17.66
N ALA A 177 -11.17 18.78 16.47
CA ALA A 177 -12.34 18.06 16.00
C ALA A 177 -11.90 17.25 14.81
N GLY A 178 -12.32 15.99 14.73
CA GLY A 178 -11.96 15.03 13.71
C GLY A 178 -10.64 14.30 13.99
N ALA A 179 -10.50 13.12 13.39
CA ALA A 179 -9.50 12.13 13.76
C ALA A 179 -8.04 12.66 13.84
N ASP A 180 -7.35 12.25 14.91
CA ASP A 180 -5.97 12.59 15.23
C ASP A 180 -5.07 11.35 15.02
N ILE A 181 -4.36 11.28 13.90
CA ILE A 181 -3.63 10.08 13.42
C ILE A 181 -2.15 10.13 13.85
N ASP A 182 -1.71 9.10 14.57
CA ASP A 182 -0.31 8.89 15.01
C ASP A 182 0.44 7.94 14.05
N ALA A 183 -0.22 6.86 13.61
CA ALA A 183 0.41 5.91 12.69
C ALA A 183 -0.61 5.04 11.95
N VAL A 184 -0.19 4.47 10.83
CA VAL A 184 -0.96 3.44 10.09
C VAL A 184 -0.05 2.26 9.77
N GLY A 185 -0.45 1.07 10.23
CA GLY A 185 0.35 -0.15 10.13
C GLY A 185 -0.38 -1.30 9.43
N ALA A 186 0.32 -2.00 8.55
CA ALA A 186 -0.10 -3.28 7.97
C ALA A 186 0.30 -4.43 8.92
N ILE A 187 -0.67 -5.01 9.62
CA ILE A 187 -0.51 -6.22 10.43
C ILE A 187 -0.15 -7.38 9.49
N SER A 188 -0.96 -7.58 8.44
CA SER A 188 -0.64 -8.49 7.35
C SER A 188 0.08 -7.71 6.26
N SER A 189 1.40 -7.91 6.18
CA SER A 189 2.30 -7.17 5.29
C SER A 189 2.93 -8.10 4.25
N ALA A 190 3.09 -7.59 3.02
CA ALA A 190 3.71 -8.29 1.90
C ALA A 190 4.79 -7.42 1.24
N PRO A 191 5.70 -7.99 0.43
CA PRO A 191 6.70 -7.20 -0.29
C PRO A 191 6.06 -6.13 -1.18
N PRO A 192 6.76 -5.01 -1.45
CA PRO A 192 6.25 -3.87 -2.22
C PRO A 192 5.48 -4.26 -3.47
N VAL A 193 4.48 -3.45 -3.81
CA VAL A 193 3.84 -3.52 -5.13
C VAL A 193 4.87 -3.08 -6.17
N VAL A 194 5.38 -4.02 -6.95
CA VAL A 194 6.28 -3.72 -8.05
C VAL A 194 5.44 -3.13 -9.19
N PRO A 195 5.75 -1.92 -9.68
CA PRO A 195 5.08 -1.40 -10.87
C PRO A 195 5.26 -2.39 -12.02
N ASP A 196 4.18 -2.72 -12.72
CA ASP A 196 4.30 -3.56 -13.91
C ASP A 196 5.37 -2.97 -14.83
N PRO A 197 6.36 -3.76 -15.29
CA PRO A 197 7.36 -3.26 -16.20
C PRO A 197 6.64 -2.69 -17.42
N PRO A 198 7.09 -1.55 -17.99
CA PRO A 198 6.47 -1.01 -19.18
C PRO A 198 6.44 -2.11 -20.24
N VAL A 199 5.24 -2.49 -20.67
CA VAL A 199 5.07 -3.53 -21.69
C VAL A 199 5.73 -3.00 -22.94
N ALA A 200 6.93 -3.50 -23.25
CA ALA A 200 7.60 -3.17 -24.49
C ALA A 200 6.62 -3.52 -25.63
N PRO A 201 6.41 -2.64 -26.63
CA PRO A 201 5.54 -2.97 -27.74
C PRO A 201 6.02 -4.28 -28.36
N VAL A 202 5.16 -5.28 -28.34
CA VAL A 202 5.43 -6.58 -28.96
C VAL A 202 5.73 -6.29 -30.44
N PRO A 203 6.91 -6.70 -30.95
CA PRO A 203 7.22 -6.52 -32.36
C PRO A 203 6.09 -7.13 -33.19
N GLU A 204 5.46 -6.33 -34.06
CA GLU A 204 4.39 -6.81 -34.91
C GLU A 204 4.84 -8.09 -35.63
N PRO A 205 4.05 -9.18 -35.60
CA PRO A 205 4.48 -10.42 -36.20
C PRO A 205 4.80 -10.19 -37.68
N ALA A 206 5.97 -10.67 -38.12
CA ALA A 206 6.39 -10.66 -39.54
C ALA A 206 5.35 -11.34 -40.47
N THR A 207 4.33 -11.99 -39.91
CA THR A 207 3.14 -12.50 -40.59
C THR A 207 2.44 -11.45 -41.46
N ILE A 208 2.39 -10.17 -41.09
CA ILE A 208 1.81 -9.12 -41.96
C ILE A 208 2.67 -8.93 -43.22
N LEU A 209 4.00 -8.95 -43.05
CA LEU A 209 4.95 -8.81 -44.14
C LEU A 209 4.98 -10.07 -45.04
N LEU A 210 4.85 -11.25 -44.43
CA LEU A 210 4.74 -12.53 -45.13
C LEU A 210 3.41 -12.65 -45.90
N LEU A 211 2.30 -12.27 -45.29
CA LEU A 211 0.98 -12.26 -45.94
C LEU A 211 0.94 -11.24 -47.08
N GLY A 212 1.49 -10.05 -46.86
CA GLY A 212 1.58 -9.01 -47.89
C GLY A 212 2.44 -9.43 -49.08
N SER A 213 3.64 -9.97 -48.83
CA SER A 213 4.52 -10.46 -49.89
C SER A 213 3.94 -11.67 -50.64
N GLY A 214 3.28 -12.58 -49.95
CA GLY A 214 2.58 -13.72 -50.57
C GLY A 214 1.45 -13.30 -51.50
N LEU A 215 0.59 -12.37 -51.07
CA LEU A 215 -0.52 -11.85 -51.88
C LEU A 215 -0.03 -11.08 -53.12
N LEU A 216 1.05 -10.32 -52.99
CA LEU A 216 1.70 -9.64 -54.12
C LEU A 216 2.27 -10.65 -55.12
N GLY A 217 2.95 -11.70 -54.63
CA GLY A 217 3.47 -12.79 -55.46
C GLY A 217 2.37 -13.50 -56.26
N LEU A 218 1.26 -13.85 -55.60
CA LEU A 218 0.10 -14.48 -56.25
C LEU A 218 -0.57 -13.56 -57.28
N SER A 219 -0.68 -12.27 -56.97
CA SER A 219 -1.23 -11.26 -57.88
C SER A 219 -0.39 -11.10 -59.15
N TRP A 220 0.94 -11.11 -59.03
CA TRP A 220 1.83 -11.09 -60.18
C TRP A 220 1.73 -12.39 -60.99
N TYR A 221 1.76 -13.54 -60.33
CA TYR A 221 1.66 -14.84 -61.00
C TYR A 221 0.35 -14.97 -61.81
N GLY A 222 -0.78 -14.55 -61.24
CA GLY A 222 -2.08 -14.55 -61.91
C GLY A 222 -2.12 -13.64 -63.16
N ARG A 223 -1.41 -12.50 -63.16
CA ARG A 223 -1.33 -11.60 -64.32
C ARG A 223 -0.50 -12.18 -65.48
N LYS A 224 0.53 -12.97 -65.20
CA LYS A 224 1.34 -13.61 -66.26
C LYS A 224 0.56 -14.71 -66.99
N ARG A 225 -0.28 -15.48 -66.30
CA ARG A 225 -1.09 -16.55 -66.92
C ARG A 225 -2.18 -16.06 -67.86
N LYS A 226 -2.63 -14.80 -67.75
CA LYS A 226 -3.64 -14.21 -68.66
C LYS A 226 -3.05 -13.69 -69.98
N LYS A 227 -1.72 -13.71 -70.13
CA LYS A 227 -1.00 -13.21 -71.32
C LYS A 227 -0.34 -14.34 -72.15
N ALA A 228 -0.56 -15.60 -71.79
CA ALA A 228 -0.19 -16.79 -72.55
C ALA A 228 -1.48 -17.44 -73.06
#